data_AF-A0A8S3E358-F1
#
_entry.id   AF-A0A8S3E358-F1
#
_cell.length_a   1.000
_cell.length_b   1.000
_cell.length_c   1.000
_cell.angle_alpha   90.00
_cell.angle_beta   90.00
_cell.angle_gamma   90.00
#
_symmetry.space_group_name_H-M   'P 1'
#
loop_
_entity.id
_entity.type
_entity.pdbx_description
1 polymer ?
#
loop_
_entity_poly.entity_id
_entity_poly.type
_entity_poly.pdbx_seq_one_letter_code
_entity_poly.pdbx_strand_id
1 'polypeptide(L)'
;MSWSKYGVSFVPTSTSVTLLMVSNIFEANGNDIAIDDIELSVCSDSVDLCTEHDTHESTSIFLITFGEGSSMYSNKTPSDFNFTTNHSQNLHISLGLGHFGLINKVPGNISAWHSDSLDHTPTDDDGYMFLVDVGHINDQIFNYKINNLCIGLRYGFSAYFANIFKAGCNAPEPDVRLEVRAAKEDGDLIASKSTGDIPQCNNMTWSKH
;
A
#
# COMPACT_ATOMS: atom_id res chain seq x y z
N MET A 1 13.56 -6.80 1.57
CA MET A 1 12.62 -5.67 1.54
C MET A 1 13.43 -4.42 1.43
N SER A 2 13.50 -3.87 0.23
CA SER A 2 13.56 -2.43 0.11
C SER A 2 12.11 -1.99 0.09
N TRP A 3 11.73 -1.14 1.03
CA TRP A 3 10.50 -0.37 0.86
C TRP A 3 10.71 0.56 -0.33
N SER A 4 9.75 0.57 -1.25
CA SER A 4 9.75 1.44 -2.43
C SER A 4 8.45 2.21 -2.45
N LYS A 5 8.54 3.53 -2.61
CA LYS A 5 7.35 4.39 -2.71
C LYS A 5 6.79 4.29 -4.12
N TYR A 6 5.50 3.99 -4.24
CA TYR A 6 4.77 4.05 -5.50
C TYR A 6 3.58 4.97 -5.35
N GLY A 7 3.24 5.68 -6.43
CA GLY A 7 2.16 6.66 -6.39
C GLY A 7 1.63 7.07 -7.76
N VAL A 8 0.48 7.73 -7.73
CA VAL A 8 -0.18 8.32 -8.89
C VAL A 8 -0.63 9.74 -8.54
N SER A 9 -0.40 10.68 -9.46
CA SER A 9 -0.90 12.05 -9.33
C SER A 9 -2.15 12.27 -10.18
N PHE A 10 -3.05 13.12 -9.71
CA PHE A 10 -4.29 13.44 -10.42
C PHE A 10 -4.78 14.86 -10.10
N VAL A 11 -5.67 15.38 -10.95
CA VAL A 11 -6.42 16.61 -10.72
C VAL A 11 -7.91 16.25 -10.77
N PRO A 12 -8.65 16.32 -9.65
CA PRO A 12 -10.03 15.90 -9.62
C PRO A 12 -10.94 16.92 -10.31
N THR A 13 -11.95 16.42 -11.02
CA THR A 13 -13.02 17.22 -11.65
C THR A 13 -14.28 17.30 -10.77
N SER A 14 -14.31 16.56 -9.66
CA SER A 14 -15.34 16.54 -8.62
C SER A 14 -14.71 16.75 -7.25
N THR A 15 -15.52 17.08 -6.25
CA THR A 15 -15.06 17.22 -4.86
C THR A 15 -14.85 15.88 -4.15
N SER A 16 -15.09 14.76 -4.83
CA SER A 16 -14.91 13.41 -4.30
C SER A 16 -14.36 12.45 -5.36
N VAL A 17 -13.48 11.56 -4.93
CA VAL A 17 -12.91 10.47 -5.75
C VAL A 17 -12.81 9.20 -4.90
N THR A 18 -12.65 8.06 -5.56
CA THR A 18 -12.28 6.79 -4.94
C THR A 18 -10.81 6.50 -5.26
N LEU A 19 -10.02 6.22 -4.23
CA LEU A 19 -8.63 5.78 -4.31
C LEU A 19 -8.61 4.26 -4.17
N LEU A 20 -7.94 3.58 -5.09
CA LEU A 20 -7.88 2.12 -5.12
C LEU A 20 -6.44 1.64 -5.21
N MET A 21 -6.15 0.55 -4.51
CA MET A 21 -5.06 -0.36 -4.86
C MET A 21 -5.67 -1.67 -5.30
N VAL A 22 -5.34 -2.10 -6.50
CA VAL A 22 -5.96 -3.22 -7.18
C VAL A 22 -4.87 -4.20 -7.59
N SER A 23 -5.06 -5.48 -7.35
CA SER A 23 -4.14 -6.50 -7.82
C SER A 23 -4.04 -6.51 -9.35
N ASN A 24 -2.82 -6.51 -9.87
CA ASN A 24 -2.52 -6.51 -11.31
C ASN A 24 -1.91 -7.84 -11.79
N ILE A 25 -1.91 -8.87 -10.95
CA ILE A 25 -1.39 -10.20 -11.30
C ILE A 25 -2.52 -11.22 -11.40
N PHE A 26 -2.29 -12.25 -12.21
CA PHE A 26 -3.19 -13.40 -12.28
C PHE A 26 -2.95 -14.35 -11.10
N GLU A 27 -3.97 -15.14 -10.75
CA GLU A 27 -3.98 -16.05 -9.59
C GLU A 27 -2.63 -16.76 -9.41
N ALA A 28 -1.92 -16.43 -8.34
CA ALA A 28 -0.62 -17.03 -8.07
C ALA A 28 -0.33 -17.00 -6.57
N ASN A 29 -0.06 -18.18 -6.00
CA ASN A 29 0.36 -18.30 -4.61
C ASN A 29 1.75 -17.69 -4.40
N GLY A 30 1.94 -17.00 -3.28
CA GLY A 30 3.25 -16.44 -2.88
C GLY A 30 3.52 -15.05 -3.44
N ASN A 31 2.47 -14.31 -3.78
CA ASN A 31 2.48 -12.91 -4.19
C ASN A 31 2.30 -11.96 -2.99
N ASP A 32 2.67 -12.40 -1.79
CA ASP A 32 2.47 -11.64 -0.56
C ASP A 32 3.30 -10.35 -0.55
N ILE A 33 2.67 -9.26 -0.15
CA ILE A 33 3.26 -7.92 -0.13
C ILE A 33 3.00 -7.24 1.21
N ALA A 34 3.97 -6.46 1.67
CA ALA A 34 3.78 -5.50 2.75
C ALA A 34 3.52 -4.11 2.17
N ILE A 35 2.54 -3.42 2.72
CA ILE A 35 2.13 -2.06 2.36
C ILE A 35 2.14 -1.21 3.62
N ASP A 36 2.68 0.00 3.54
CA ASP A 36 2.67 0.94 4.66
C ASP A 36 2.63 2.39 4.17
N ASP A 37 2.39 3.33 5.09
CA ASP A 37 2.44 4.77 4.84
C ASP A 37 1.55 5.19 3.66
N ILE A 38 0.29 4.74 3.67
CA ILE A 38 -0.69 5.09 2.64
C ILE A 38 -1.08 6.55 2.81
N GLU A 39 -0.78 7.37 1.81
CA GLU A 39 -0.89 8.81 1.88
C GLU A 39 -1.68 9.39 0.71
N LEU A 40 -2.53 10.37 1.03
CA LEU A 40 -3.02 11.36 0.07
C LEU A 40 -2.47 12.73 0.47
N SER A 41 -1.82 13.42 -0.46
CA SER A 41 -1.28 14.76 -0.22
C SER A 41 -1.59 15.73 -1.37
N VAL A 42 -1.56 17.03 -1.08
CA VAL A 42 -1.59 18.08 -2.11
C VAL A 42 -0.18 18.27 -2.65
N CYS A 43 0.02 18.14 -3.96
CA CYS A 43 1.28 18.51 -4.61
C CYS A 43 1.35 20.05 -4.66
N SER A 44 2.44 20.66 -4.17
CA SER A 44 2.62 22.11 -4.28
C SER A 44 2.78 22.53 -5.76
N ASP A 45 2.31 23.73 -6.10
CA ASP A 45 2.24 24.21 -7.49
C ASP A 45 3.64 24.37 -8.12
N SER A 46 3.97 23.50 -9.11
CA SER A 46 4.69 23.82 -10.37
C SER A 46 5.51 22.67 -10.98
N VAL A 47 5.43 21.42 -10.49
CA VAL A 47 6.18 20.30 -11.10
C VAL A 47 5.26 19.13 -11.46
N ASP A 48 5.49 18.57 -12.64
CA ASP A 48 4.62 17.65 -13.40
C ASP A 48 4.37 16.28 -12.73
N LEU A 49 5.09 15.97 -11.65
CA LEU A 49 4.79 14.93 -10.67
C LEU A 49 5.34 15.45 -9.33
N CYS A 50 4.75 15.03 -8.21
CA CYS A 50 5.49 14.96 -6.94
C CYS A 50 6.64 13.94 -7.15
N THR A 51 7.71 14.31 -7.88
CA THR A 51 8.86 13.43 -8.13
C THR A 51 9.64 13.25 -6.83
N GLU A 52 10.29 12.09 -6.68
CA GLU A 52 11.05 11.61 -5.50
C GLU A 52 12.16 12.53 -4.96
N HIS A 53 12.28 13.76 -5.47
CA HIS A 53 13.32 14.70 -5.14
C HIS A 53 12.79 16.15 -5.12
N ASP A 54 11.62 16.36 -4.51
CA ASP A 54 11.12 17.71 -4.24
C ASP A 54 10.83 17.87 -2.74
N THR A 55 11.70 18.62 -2.06
CA THR A 55 11.62 18.92 -0.62
C THR A 55 10.65 20.05 -0.29
N HIS A 56 9.69 20.33 -1.17
CA HIS A 56 8.64 21.31 -0.92
C HIS A 56 7.46 20.65 -0.20
N GLU A 57 7.08 21.22 0.95
CA GLU A 57 6.09 20.65 1.86
C GLU A 57 4.77 20.31 1.16
N SER A 58 4.60 19.03 0.82
CA SER A 58 3.30 18.48 0.49
C SER A 58 2.45 18.49 1.75
N THR A 59 1.27 19.10 1.68
CA THR A 59 0.33 19.04 2.81
C THR A 59 -0.38 17.69 2.76
N SER A 60 -0.07 16.82 3.72
CA SER A 60 -0.74 15.53 3.88
C SER A 60 -2.20 15.76 4.25
N ILE A 61 -3.12 15.15 3.51
CA ILE A 61 -4.57 15.16 3.78
C ILE A 61 -4.91 14.03 4.73
N PHE A 62 -4.31 12.86 4.49
CA PHE A 62 -4.28 11.77 5.44
C PHE A 62 -3.00 10.97 5.24
N LEU A 63 -2.57 10.32 6.32
CA LEU A 63 -1.53 9.29 6.36
C LEU A 63 -2.04 8.12 7.19
N ILE A 64 -1.99 6.91 6.63
CA ILE A 64 -2.33 5.66 7.31
C ILE A 64 -1.04 4.88 7.55
N THR A 65 -0.61 4.83 8.81
CA THR A 65 0.56 4.07 9.30
C THR A 65 0.15 2.81 10.07
N PHE A 66 -1.15 2.48 10.07
CA PHE A 66 -1.78 1.42 10.87
C PHE A 66 -1.58 1.47 12.41
N GLY A 67 -0.84 2.46 12.93
CA GLY A 67 -0.53 2.67 14.34
C GLY A 67 0.52 1.68 14.86
N GLU A 68 0.68 1.59 16.17
CA GLU A 68 1.71 0.77 16.83
C GLU A 68 1.14 -0.17 17.89
N GLY A 69 1.89 -1.21 18.25
CA GLY A 69 1.62 -2.02 19.43
C GLY A 69 2.45 -3.30 19.55
N SER A 70 2.61 -3.78 20.79
CA SER A 70 3.49 -4.90 21.12
C SER A 70 3.04 -6.28 20.62
N SER A 71 1.77 -6.42 20.21
CA SER A 71 1.24 -7.68 19.67
C SER A 71 1.60 -7.81 18.20
N MET A 72 2.02 -9.01 17.77
CA MET A 72 2.37 -9.21 16.36
C MET A 72 1.23 -8.86 15.40
N TYR A 73 -0.03 -9.14 15.79
CA TYR A 73 -1.21 -8.86 14.99
C TYR A 73 -2.07 -7.80 15.69
N SER A 74 -2.42 -6.75 14.96
CA SER A 74 -3.38 -5.75 15.42
C SER A 74 -4.81 -6.27 15.30
N ASN A 75 -5.63 -6.01 16.32
CA ASN A 75 -7.08 -6.24 16.27
C ASN A 75 -7.85 -5.12 15.55
N LYS A 76 -7.15 -4.06 15.10
CA LYS A 76 -7.74 -3.04 14.24
C LYS A 76 -8.12 -3.65 12.90
N THR A 77 -9.12 -3.06 12.28
CA THR A 77 -9.76 -3.47 11.04
C THR A 77 -9.61 -2.38 9.98
N PRO A 78 -9.83 -2.67 8.69
CA PRO A 78 -9.84 -1.67 7.62
C PRO A 78 -10.75 -0.46 7.91
N SER A 79 -11.89 -0.69 8.57
CA SER A 79 -12.81 0.37 8.95
C SER A 79 -12.25 1.36 9.98
N ASP A 80 -11.28 0.96 10.81
CA ASP A 80 -10.60 1.88 11.73
C ASP A 80 -9.74 2.93 10.98
N PHE A 81 -9.45 2.68 9.70
CA PHE A 81 -8.69 3.54 8.80
C PHE A 81 -9.51 4.01 7.58
N ASN A 82 -10.84 3.89 7.65
CA ASN A 82 -11.80 4.34 6.62
C ASN A 82 -11.62 3.72 5.21
N PHE A 83 -11.05 2.51 5.10
CA PHE A 83 -11.01 1.79 3.82
C PHE A 83 -11.74 0.45 3.88
N THR A 84 -12.06 -0.09 2.71
CA THR A 84 -12.56 -1.45 2.52
C THR A 84 -11.62 -2.25 1.63
N THR A 85 -11.75 -3.58 1.68
CA THR A 85 -10.92 -4.53 0.91
C THR A 85 -11.74 -5.77 0.56
N ASN A 86 -11.35 -6.49 -0.49
CA ASN A 86 -11.89 -7.81 -0.80
C ASN A 86 -11.22 -8.93 0.02
N HIS A 87 -10.21 -8.61 0.82
CA HIS A 87 -9.42 -9.56 1.57
C HIS A 87 -10.00 -9.81 2.97
N SER A 88 -9.77 -11.00 3.51
CA SER A 88 -10.22 -11.39 4.86
C SER A 88 -9.09 -11.25 5.88
N GLN A 89 -9.37 -10.62 7.02
CA GLN A 89 -8.37 -10.42 8.06
C GLN A 89 -8.07 -11.74 8.79
N ASN A 90 -6.78 -12.03 8.95
CA ASN A 90 -6.26 -13.12 9.75
C ASN A 90 -5.37 -12.56 10.87
N LEU A 91 -5.55 -13.10 12.08
CA LEU A 91 -4.78 -12.74 13.27
C LEU A 91 -3.77 -13.84 13.64
N HIS A 92 -3.26 -14.56 12.63
CA HIS A 92 -2.41 -15.72 12.82
C HIS A 92 -1.49 -15.97 11.61
N ILE A 93 -0.61 -16.96 11.77
CA ILE A 93 0.66 -17.13 11.09
C ILE A 93 0.63 -17.55 9.61
N SER A 94 -0.54 -17.88 9.07
CA SER A 94 -0.70 -18.25 7.66
C SER A 94 -1.61 -17.25 6.97
N LEU A 95 -1.03 -16.43 6.11
CA LEU A 95 -1.81 -15.81 5.03
C LEU A 95 -2.08 -16.92 4.02
N GLY A 96 -3.36 -17.18 3.77
CA GLY A 96 -3.78 -17.93 2.59
C GLY A 96 -4.29 -16.95 1.55
N LEU A 97 -4.57 -17.44 0.34
CA LEU A 97 -5.14 -16.65 -0.75
C LEU A 97 -6.25 -15.70 -0.28
N GLY A 98 -6.15 -14.42 -0.65
CA GLY A 98 -7.15 -13.41 -0.31
C GLY A 98 -7.23 -13.04 1.17
N HIS A 99 -6.18 -13.28 1.94
CA HIS A 99 -6.11 -12.86 3.36
C HIS A 99 -5.08 -11.76 3.60
N PHE A 100 -5.25 -11.07 4.71
CA PHE A 100 -4.31 -10.07 5.17
C PHE A 100 -4.14 -10.09 6.69
N GLY A 101 -3.10 -9.42 7.18
CA GLY A 101 -2.92 -9.07 8.58
C GLY A 101 -2.34 -7.67 8.71
N LEU A 102 -2.74 -6.95 9.76
CA LEU A 102 -2.01 -5.77 10.21
C LEU A 102 -0.95 -6.25 11.21
N ILE A 103 0.32 -6.22 10.81
CA ILE A 103 1.40 -6.88 11.54
C ILE A 103 2.53 -5.93 11.91
N ASN A 104 3.09 -6.07 13.11
CA ASN A 104 4.20 -5.20 13.53
C ASN A 104 5.57 -5.70 13.07
N LYS A 105 5.63 -6.93 12.57
CA LYS A 105 6.81 -7.53 11.93
C LYS A 105 6.44 -8.73 11.10
N VAL A 106 7.22 -9.00 10.05
CA VAL A 106 7.06 -10.17 9.20
C VAL A 106 7.31 -11.48 10.01
N PRO A 107 6.37 -12.44 10.03
CA PRO A 107 6.51 -13.68 10.80
C PRO A 107 7.71 -14.54 10.37
N GLY A 108 8.52 -14.99 11.35
CA GLY A 108 9.76 -15.73 11.10
C GLY A 108 9.63 -17.25 10.88
N ASN A 109 8.41 -17.78 10.78
CA ASN A 109 8.13 -19.22 10.65
C ASN A 109 7.92 -19.68 9.20
N ILE A 110 8.01 -18.77 8.22
CA ILE A 110 7.94 -19.09 6.79
C ILE A 110 9.33 -18.89 6.19
N SER A 111 9.95 -19.98 5.73
CA SER A 111 11.35 -19.96 5.27
C SER A 111 11.58 -19.07 4.04
N ALA A 112 10.59 -18.98 3.15
CA ALA A 112 10.63 -18.16 1.94
C ALA A 112 10.54 -16.65 2.24
N TRP A 113 9.92 -16.28 3.36
CA TRP A 113 9.75 -14.88 3.74
C TRP A 113 10.97 -14.38 4.50
N HIS A 114 11.21 -13.08 4.39
CA HIS A 114 12.04 -12.39 5.36
C HIS A 114 11.40 -12.44 6.76
N SER A 115 12.22 -12.44 7.81
CA SER A 115 11.76 -12.62 9.19
C SER A 115 12.11 -11.40 10.04
N ASP A 116 11.28 -11.10 11.04
CA ASP A 116 11.50 -10.05 12.05
C ASP A 116 11.74 -8.66 11.45
N SER A 117 11.22 -8.45 10.26
CA SER A 117 11.38 -7.19 9.55
C SER A 117 10.20 -6.31 9.87
N LEU A 118 10.50 -5.06 10.18
CA LEU A 118 9.55 -4.08 10.70
C LEU A 118 8.79 -3.39 9.56
N ASP A 119 7.82 -2.58 9.94
CA ASP A 119 7.04 -1.70 9.06
C ASP A 119 7.93 -0.60 8.43
N HIS A 120 7.36 0.44 7.80
CA HIS A 120 8.12 1.54 7.21
C HIS A 120 8.12 2.82 8.07
N THR A 121 7.28 2.90 9.10
CA THR A 121 7.17 4.12 9.91
C THR A 121 8.42 4.26 10.80
N PRO A 122 9.26 5.31 10.66
CA PRO A 122 10.56 5.34 11.37
C PRO A 122 10.49 5.71 12.86
N THR A 123 9.30 6.06 13.35
CA THR A 123 9.12 6.74 14.65
C THR A 123 8.42 5.90 15.71
N ASP A 124 7.95 4.71 15.36
CA ASP A 124 7.36 3.75 16.30
C ASP A 124 8.32 2.57 16.54
N ASP A 125 8.30 2.07 17.78
CA ASP A 125 9.13 0.93 18.19
C ASP A 125 8.52 -0.41 17.74
N ASP A 126 7.20 -0.43 17.49
CA ASP A 126 6.41 -1.59 17.06
C ASP A 126 5.26 -1.15 16.11
N GLY A 127 5.59 -0.39 15.06
CA GLY A 127 4.64 0.06 14.03
C GLY A 127 4.02 -1.10 13.25
N TYR A 128 2.73 -0.98 12.89
CA TYR A 128 2.03 -1.97 12.10
C TYR A 128 2.13 -1.66 10.61
N MET A 129 2.33 -2.68 9.79
CA MET A 129 2.17 -2.63 8.33
C MET A 129 0.98 -3.49 7.89
N PHE A 130 0.48 -3.24 6.67
CA PHE A 130 -0.54 -4.05 6.03
C PHE A 130 0.11 -5.14 5.18
N LEU A 131 0.19 -6.36 5.73
CA LEU A 131 0.66 -7.53 4.99
C LEU A 131 -0.51 -8.26 4.35
N VAL A 132 -0.45 -8.46 3.03
CA VAL A 132 -1.57 -8.98 2.25
C VAL A 132 -1.09 -9.92 1.14
N ASP A 133 -1.76 -11.06 0.98
CA ASP A 133 -1.74 -11.83 -0.26
C ASP A 133 -2.56 -11.03 -1.27
N VAL A 134 -1.94 -10.53 -2.35
CA VAL A 134 -2.64 -9.61 -3.27
C VAL A 134 -3.75 -10.29 -4.09
N GLY A 135 -4.00 -11.59 -3.90
CA GLY A 135 -5.17 -12.27 -4.43
C GLY A 135 -5.19 -12.40 -5.95
N HIS A 136 -6.38 -12.22 -6.52
CA HIS A 136 -6.69 -12.43 -7.93
C HIS A 136 -6.65 -11.10 -8.69
N ILE A 137 -6.51 -11.18 -10.02
CA ILE A 137 -6.56 -9.98 -10.85
C ILE A 137 -7.85 -9.19 -10.60
N ASN A 138 -7.70 -7.90 -10.35
CA ASN A 138 -8.77 -6.96 -9.98
C ASN A 138 -9.32 -7.06 -8.55
N ASP A 139 -8.77 -7.90 -7.67
CA ASP A 139 -9.10 -7.84 -6.25
C ASP A 139 -8.70 -6.47 -5.67
N GLN A 140 -9.64 -5.83 -4.95
CA GLN A 140 -9.40 -4.56 -4.30
C GLN A 140 -8.67 -4.80 -2.98
N ILE A 141 -7.38 -4.45 -2.96
CA ILE A 141 -6.53 -4.50 -1.77
C ILE A 141 -6.89 -3.36 -0.84
N PHE A 142 -7.12 -2.17 -1.41
CA PHE A 142 -7.50 -0.95 -0.70
C PHE A 142 -8.56 -0.21 -1.51
N ASN A 143 -9.64 0.22 -0.85
CA ASN A 143 -10.68 1.07 -1.42
C ASN A 143 -11.09 2.16 -0.42
N TYR A 144 -10.79 3.41 -0.78
CA TYR A 144 -11.01 4.57 0.08
C TYR A 144 -11.74 5.67 -0.69
N LYS A 145 -12.90 6.09 -0.18
CA LYS A 145 -13.64 7.23 -0.73
C LYS A 145 -13.26 8.51 0.02
N ILE A 146 -12.63 9.43 -0.69
CA ILE A 146 -12.30 10.76 -0.16
C ILE A 146 -13.31 11.80 -0.67
N ASN A 147 -13.69 12.74 0.20
CA ASN A 147 -14.59 13.84 -0.10
C ASN A 147 -13.92 15.18 0.24
N ASN A 148 -14.56 16.28 -0.16
CA ASN A 148 -14.10 17.65 0.10
C ASN A 148 -12.74 17.99 -0.54
N LEU A 149 -12.42 17.38 -1.68
CA LEU A 149 -11.29 17.80 -2.49
C LEU A 149 -11.58 19.14 -3.18
N CYS A 150 -10.54 19.95 -3.33
CA CYS A 150 -10.58 21.18 -4.12
C CYS A 150 -10.36 20.84 -5.59
N ILE A 151 -11.32 21.20 -6.43
CA ILE A 151 -11.22 21.06 -7.88
C ILE A 151 -10.09 21.96 -8.39
N GLY A 152 -9.25 21.42 -9.28
CA GLY A 152 -8.15 22.15 -9.90
C GLY A 152 -6.81 22.05 -9.18
N LEU A 153 -6.77 21.56 -7.92
CA LEU A 153 -5.52 21.23 -7.25
C LEU A 153 -4.99 19.87 -7.74
N ARG A 154 -3.66 19.72 -7.75
CA ARG A 154 -3.00 18.44 -8.02
C ARG A 154 -2.77 17.70 -6.70
N TYR A 155 -3.17 16.43 -6.68
CA TYR A 155 -3.01 15.53 -5.55
C TYR A 155 -2.08 14.38 -5.90
N GLY A 156 -1.38 13.84 -4.90
CA GLY A 156 -0.64 12.59 -4.98
C GLY A 156 -1.27 11.54 -4.06
N PHE A 157 -1.57 10.37 -4.60
CA PHE A 157 -1.95 9.18 -3.84
C PHE A 157 -0.80 8.17 -3.91
N SER A 158 -0.23 7.80 -2.77
CA SER A 158 0.95 6.94 -2.70
C SER A 158 0.94 6.00 -1.52
N ALA A 159 1.79 4.97 -1.56
CA ALA A 159 2.13 4.14 -0.42
C ALA A 159 3.54 3.56 -0.60
N TYR A 160 4.11 3.05 0.49
CA TYR A 160 5.29 2.22 0.43
C TYR A 160 4.89 0.77 0.27
N PHE A 161 5.59 0.08 -0.62
CA PHE A 161 5.36 -1.32 -0.93
C PHE A 161 6.65 -2.09 -0.80
N ALA A 162 6.55 -3.35 -0.40
CA ALA A 162 7.70 -4.24 -0.46
C ALA A 162 7.33 -5.71 -0.59
N ASN A 163 8.06 -6.39 -1.46
CA ASN A 163 8.01 -7.84 -1.58
C ASN A 163 8.70 -8.47 -0.36
N ILE A 164 7.96 -9.33 0.36
CA ILE A 164 8.46 -10.00 1.57
C ILE A 164 9.17 -11.33 1.29
N PHE A 165 9.16 -11.81 0.04
CA PHE A 165 9.92 -12.98 -0.37
C PHE A 165 11.41 -12.67 -0.51
N LYS A 166 12.23 -13.60 -0.01
CA LYS A 166 13.68 -13.59 -0.21
C LYS A 166 14.01 -13.81 -1.69
N ALA A 167 15.03 -13.13 -2.18
CA ALA A 167 15.55 -13.35 -3.52
C ALA A 167 15.89 -14.81 -3.80
N GLY A 168 15.55 -15.26 -5.01
CA GLY A 168 15.75 -16.64 -5.46
C GLY A 168 14.65 -17.60 -5.03
N CYS A 169 13.61 -17.13 -4.35
CA CYS A 169 12.43 -17.94 -4.11
C CYS A 169 11.62 -18.08 -5.41
N ASN A 170 11.16 -19.30 -5.69
CA ASN A 170 10.29 -19.53 -6.85
C ASN A 170 8.85 -19.12 -6.53
N ALA A 171 8.61 -17.81 -6.51
CA ALA A 171 7.34 -17.17 -6.22
C ALA A 171 7.09 -16.01 -7.20
N PRO A 172 5.83 -15.77 -7.61
CA PRO A 172 5.47 -14.64 -8.45
C PRO A 172 5.83 -13.31 -7.75
N GLU A 173 6.32 -12.35 -8.53
CA GLU A 173 6.50 -10.99 -8.02
C GLU A 173 5.14 -10.27 -8.02
N PRO A 174 4.74 -9.61 -6.92
CA PRO A 174 3.47 -8.90 -6.89
C PRO A 174 3.55 -7.64 -7.75
N ASP A 175 2.44 -7.34 -8.42
CA ASP A 175 2.21 -6.08 -9.13
C ASP A 175 0.85 -5.52 -8.68
N VAL A 176 0.87 -4.29 -8.20
CA VAL A 176 -0.30 -3.58 -7.71
C VAL A 176 -0.53 -2.35 -8.58
N ARG A 177 -1.78 -2.13 -8.98
CA ARG A 177 -2.21 -0.96 -9.71
C ARG A 177 -2.89 0.02 -8.77
N LEU A 178 -2.28 1.19 -8.60
CA LEU A 178 -2.93 2.34 -7.98
C LEU A 178 -3.88 2.97 -8.99
N GLU A 179 -5.11 3.23 -8.58
CA GLU A 179 -6.12 3.89 -9.40
C GLU A 179 -6.82 5.01 -8.64
N VAL A 180 -7.20 6.04 -9.38
CA VAL A 180 -8.08 7.11 -8.93
C VAL A 180 -9.28 7.09 -9.85
N ARG A 181 -10.48 6.98 -9.28
CA ARG A 181 -11.74 6.91 -10.01
C ARG A 181 -12.74 7.95 -9.53
N ALA A 182 -13.69 8.31 -10.39
CA ALA A 182 -14.83 9.12 -9.97
C ALA A 182 -15.60 8.42 -8.83
N ALA A 183 -16.07 9.18 -7.82
CA ALA A 183 -16.72 8.63 -6.63
C ALA A 183 -18.19 8.17 -6.86
N LYS A 184 -18.38 7.27 -7.83
CA LYS A 184 -19.64 6.59 -8.16
C LYS A 184 -19.37 5.09 -8.33
N GLU A 185 -20.43 4.28 -8.32
CA GLU A 185 -20.34 2.87 -8.70
C GLU A 185 -19.78 2.76 -10.13
N ASP A 186 -18.82 1.87 -10.34
CA ASP A 186 -18.05 1.75 -11.59
C ASP A 186 -17.53 3.11 -12.12
N GLY A 187 -16.98 3.91 -11.21
CA GLY A 187 -16.40 5.21 -11.50
C GLY A 187 -15.41 5.20 -12.66
N ASP A 188 -15.56 6.19 -13.55
CA ASP A 188 -14.63 6.42 -14.65
C ASP A 188 -13.21 6.58 -14.10
N LEU A 189 -12.24 5.98 -14.78
CA LEU A 189 -10.83 6.08 -14.41
C LEU A 189 -10.32 7.50 -14.67
N ILE A 190 -9.74 8.11 -13.63
CA ILE A 190 -9.15 9.46 -13.67
C ILE A 190 -7.63 9.35 -13.86
N ALA A 191 -6.98 8.50 -13.08
CA ALA A 191 -5.56 8.26 -13.16
C ALA A 191 -5.22 6.83 -12.72
N SER A 192 -4.14 6.27 -13.26
CA SER A 192 -3.65 4.96 -12.83
C SER A 192 -2.14 4.84 -13.00
N LYS A 193 -1.51 4.07 -12.12
CA LYS A 193 -0.11 3.67 -12.20
C LYS A 193 0.04 2.26 -11.63
N SER A 194 0.61 1.35 -12.41
CA SER A 194 1.08 0.05 -11.89
C SER A 194 2.47 0.20 -11.29
N THR A 195 2.74 -0.55 -10.22
CA THR A 195 4.07 -0.68 -9.64
C THR A 195 5.04 -1.39 -10.58
N GLY A 196 4.52 -2.17 -11.53
CA GLY A 196 5.25 -3.26 -12.17
C GLY A 196 5.53 -4.37 -11.16
N ASP A 197 6.31 -5.35 -11.59
CA ASP A 197 6.80 -6.40 -10.70
C ASP A 197 7.64 -5.77 -9.57
N ILE A 198 7.25 -6.04 -8.33
CA ILE A 198 7.98 -5.59 -7.15
C ILE A 198 9.00 -6.68 -6.80
N PRO A 199 10.30 -6.42 -7.01
CA PRO A 199 11.28 -7.48 -7.05
C PRO A 199 11.57 -8.08 -5.68
N GLN A 200 11.86 -9.37 -5.66
CA GLN A 200 12.45 -10.01 -4.49
C GLN A 200 13.85 -9.45 -4.21
N CYS A 201 14.33 -9.54 -2.97
CA CYS A 201 15.65 -9.03 -2.61
C CYS A 201 16.40 -9.90 -1.59
N ASN A 202 17.74 -9.80 -1.61
CA ASN A 202 18.61 -10.64 -0.80
C ASN A 202 18.60 -10.24 0.68
N ASN A 203 18.66 -8.94 0.95
CA ASN A 203 18.67 -8.38 2.30
C ASN A 203 17.51 -7.38 2.47
N MET A 204 17.03 -7.25 3.71
CA MET A 204 16.15 -6.15 4.10
C MET A 204 16.99 -4.90 4.30
N THR A 205 16.72 -3.83 3.53
CA THR A 205 17.42 -2.56 3.67
C THR A 205 16.41 -1.43 3.71
N TRP A 206 16.48 -0.63 4.77
CA TRP A 206 15.79 0.65 4.88
C TRP A 206 16.49 1.67 3.98
N SER A 207 15.89 1.98 2.85
CA SER A 207 16.36 3.06 1.97
C SER A 207 15.77 4.37 2.47
N LYS A 208 16.42 5.02 3.45
CA LYS A 208 16.10 6.40 3.81
C LYS A 208 16.61 7.31 2.70
N HIS A 209 15.73 7.77 1.82
CA HIS A 209 16.01 8.91 0.94
C HIS A 209 15.78 10.22 1.70
#